data_AF-A0A6B0YV90-F1
#
_entry.id   AF-A0A6B0YV90-F1
#
_cell.length_a   1.000
_cell.length_b   1.000
_cell.length_c   1.000
_cell.angle_alpha   90.00
_cell.angle_beta   90.00
_cell.angle_gamma   90.00
#
_symmetry.space_group_name_H-M   'P 1'
#
loop_
_entity.id
_entity.type
_entity.pdbx_description
1 polymer ?
#
loop_
_entity_poly.entity_id
_entity_poly.type
_entity_poly.pdbx_seq_one_letter_code
_entity_poly.pdbx_strand_id
1 'polypeptide(L)' 'MADLQFRNVPDALHERLRRYARESNCSMREAVLNAIEKELARWEWERNLAQRPETDIGADVSALLEEERSRRDNEIG' A
#
# COMPACT_ATOMS: atom_id res chain seq x y z
N MET A 1 -11.78 25.28 -2.92
CA MET A 1 -11.96 23.95 -2.30
C MET A 1 -13.01 23.23 -3.13
N ALA A 2 -12.73 22.01 -3.57
CA ALA A 2 -13.71 21.20 -4.27
C ALA A 2 -14.46 20.34 -3.26
N ASP A 3 -15.79 20.39 -3.27
CA ASP A 3 -16.62 19.53 -2.44
C ASP A 3 -16.93 18.23 -3.20
N LEU A 4 -16.56 17.09 -2.60
CA LEU A 4 -16.87 15.77 -3.13
C LEU A 4 -18.01 15.17 -2.33
N GLN A 5 -19.14 14.94 -2.98
CA GLN A 5 -20.31 14.29 -2.39
C GLN A 5 -20.44 12.87 -2.92
N PHE A 6 -20.45 11.90 -2.01
CA PHE A 6 -20.76 10.51 -2.34
C PHE A 6 -22.25 10.26 -2.13
N ARG A 7 -22.94 9.79 -3.16
CA ARG A 7 -24.34 9.36 -3.08
C ARG A 7 -24.42 7.85 -3.22
N ASN A 8 -25.45 7.25 -2.62
CA ASN A 8 -25.72 5.80 -2.68
C ASN A 8 -24.55 4.94 -2.16
N VAL A 9 -23.88 5.39 -1.09
CA VAL A 9 -22.87 4.56 -0.41
C VAL A 9 -23.58 3.37 0.23
N PRO A 10 -23.15 2.12 -0.03
CA PRO A 10 -23.75 0.96 0.61
C PRO A 10 -23.66 1.05 2.13
N ASP A 11 -24.76 0.75 2.84
CA ASP A 11 -24.83 0.86 4.31
C ASP A 11 -23.70 0.08 5.00
N ALA A 12 -23.39 -1.11 4.48
CA ALA A 12 -22.29 -1.94 4.99
C ALA A 12 -20.92 -1.23 4.90
N LEU A 13 -20.69 -0.45 3.84
CA LEU A 13 -19.45 0.33 3.70
C LEU A 13 -19.46 1.55 4.62
N HIS A 14 -20.60 2.22 4.73
CA HIS A 14 -20.78 3.36 5.64
C HIS A 14 -20.50 2.98 7.09
N GLU A 15 -21.05 1.85 7.57
CA GLU A 15 -20.82 1.38 8.94
C GLU A 15 -19.37 0.94 9.18
N ARG A 16 -18.72 0.31 8.19
CA ARG A 16 -17.29 -0.01 8.29
C ARG A 16 -16.42 1.24 8.40
N LEU A 17 -16.69 2.27 7.60
CA LEU A 17 -16.00 3.55 7.67
C LEU A 17 -16.25 4.23 9.02
N ARG A 18 -17.49 4.17 9.53
CA ARG A 18 -17.84 4.72 10.85
C ARG A 18 -17.05 4.07 11.97
N ARG A 19 -16.96 2.74 11.95
CA ARG A 19 -16.18 1.99 12.93
C ARG A 19 -14.69 2.33 12.85
N TYR A 20 -14.14 2.34 11.64
CA TYR A 20 -12.74 2.72 11.43
C TYR A 20 -12.42 4.12 11.93
N ALA A 21 -13.28 5.11 11.64
CA ALA A 21 -13.12 6.48 12.12
C ALA A 21 -13.14 6.57 13.65
N ARG A 22 -14.04 5.83 14.31
CA ARG A 22 -14.11 5.73 15.77
C ARG A 22 -12.85 5.11 16.37
N GLU A 23 -12.41 3.98 15.84
CA GLU A 23 -11.20 3.27 16.31
C GLU A 23 -9.94 4.12 16.11
N SER A 24 -9.91 4.92 15.05
CA SER A 24 -8.78 5.81 14.72
C SER A 24 -8.88 7.20 15.37
N ASN A 25 -9.90 7.43 16.21
CA ASN A 25 -10.19 8.72 16.86
C ASN A 25 -10.19 9.93 15.89
N CYS A 26 -10.78 9.76 14.71
CA CYS A 26 -10.89 10.81 13.70
C CYS A 26 -12.33 10.95 13.18
N SER A 27 -12.60 12.04 12.45
CA SER A 27 -13.88 12.24 11.79
C SER A 27 -14.04 11.32 10.58
N MET A 28 -15.29 11.06 10.18
CA MET A 28 -15.58 10.28 8.96
C MET A 28 -14.94 10.92 7.72
N ARG A 29 -14.97 12.25 7.64
CA ARG A 29 -14.37 13.00 6.53
C ARG A 29 -12.86 12.74 6.47
N GLU A 30 -12.16 12.86 7.60
CA GLU A 30 -10.72 12.59 7.67
C GLU A 30 -10.41 11.14 7.34
N ALA A 31 -11.19 10.19 7.84
CA ALA A 31 -11.03 8.77 7.51
C ALA A 31 -11.12 8.52 5.99
N VAL A 32 -12.11 9.11 5.32
CA VAL A 32 -12.28 8.99 3.86
C VAL A 32 -11.13 9.66 3.11
N LEU A 33 -10.76 10.89 3.49
CA LEU A 33 -9.64 11.60 2.85
C LEU A 33 -8.33 10.85 2.99
N ASN A 34 -8.01 10.37 4.21
CA ASN A 34 -6.81 9.59 4.47
C ASN A 34 -6.78 8.28 3.65
N ALA A 35 -7.94 7.64 3.46
CA ALA A 35 -8.03 6.44 2.63
C ALA A 35 -7.77 6.76 1.15
N ILE A 36 -8.32 7.87 0.65
CA ILE A 36 -8.10 8.31 -0.74
C ILE A 36 -6.63 8.68 -0.96
N GLU A 37 -6.02 9.45 -0.06
CA GLU A 37 -4.60 9.83 -0.16
C GLU A 37 -3.68 8.61 -0.18
N LYS A 38 -3.94 7.62 0.69
CA LYS A 38 -3.17 6.38 0.72
C LYS A 38 -3.29 5.59 -0.58
N GLU A 39 -4.48 5.52 -1.16
CA GLU A 39 -4.69 4.78 -2.41
C GLU A 39 -4.05 5.50 -3.60
N LEU A 40 -4.14 6.83 -3.67
CA LEU A 40 -3.44 7.61 -4.69
C LEU A 40 -1.93 7.46 -4.58
N ALA A 41 -1.38 7.55 -3.37
CA ALA A 41 0.05 7.35 -3.14
C ALA A 41 0.51 5.94 -3.55
N ARG A 42 -0.31 4.91 -3.27
CA ARG A 42 -0.03 3.54 -3.73
C ARG A 42 -0.01 3.44 -5.25
N TRP A 43 -1.05 3.95 -5.90
CA TRP A 43 -1.16 3.93 -7.35
C TRP A 43 0.01 4.69 -8.03
N GLU A 44 0.36 5.86 -7.51
CA GLU A 44 1.51 6.63 -8.00
C GLU A 44 2.82 5.87 -7.81
N TRP A 45 3.00 5.23 -6.67
CA TRP A 45 4.18 4.41 -6.40
C TRP A 45 4.28 3.23 -7.36
N GLU A 46 3.19 2.49 -7.57
CA GLU A 46 3.15 1.34 -8.49
C GLU A 46 3.45 1.78 -9.93
N ARG A 47 2.85 2.90 -10.36
CA ARG A 47 3.11 3.48 -11.68
C ARG A 47 4.57 3.87 -11.84
N ASN A 48 5.16 4.52 -10.83
CA ASN A 48 6.56 4.93 -10.86
C ASN A 48 7.50 3.72 -10.86
N LEU A 49 7.17 2.68 -10.10
CA LEU A 49 7.92 1.42 -10.08
C LEU A 49 7.92 0.76 -11.46
N ALA A 50 6.76 0.69 -12.12
CA ALA A 50 6.63 0.09 -13.44
C ALA A 50 7.40 0.85 -14.55
N GLN A 51 7.70 2.13 -14.33
CA GLN A 51 8.48 2.96 -15.26
C GLN A 51 9.98 2.92 -14.99
N ARG A 52 10.43 2.31 -13.88
CA ARG A 52 11.85 2.21 -13.61
C ARG A 52 12.51 1.27 -14.62
N PRO A 53 13.65 1.68 -15.22
CA PRO A 53 14.41 0.77 -16.06
C PRO A 53 14.84 -0.42 -15.23
N GLU A 54 14.75 -1.61 -15.81
CA GLU A 54 15.32 -2.81 -15.20
C GLU A 54 16.82 -2.57 -15.01
N THR A 55 17.27 -2.61 -13.76
CA THR A 55 18.70 -2.54 -13.47
C THR A 55 19.30 -3.90 -13.80
N ASP A 56 20.15 -3.96 -14.81
CA ASP A 56 20.99 -5.13 -15.03
C ASP A 56 22.02 -5.22 -13.89
N ILE A 57 21.87 -6.23 -13.04
CA ILE A 57 22.74 -6.46 -11.88
C ILE A 57 24.04 -7.18 -12.31
N GLY A 58 24.19 -7.56 -13.58
CA GLY A 58 25.41 -8.18 -14.13
C GLY A 58 25.72 -9.55 -13.52
N ALA A 59 24.80 -10.10 -12.72
CA ALA A 59 24.89 -11.37 -12.02
C ALA A 59 23.53 -12.05 -12.06
N ASP A 60 23.53 -13.39 -12.04
CA ASP A 60 22.29 -14.16 -11.90
C ASP A 60 21.69 -13.87 -10.52
N VAL A 61 20.64 -13.04 -10.51
CA VAL A 61 19.92 -12.62 -9.30
C VAL A 61 19.39 -13.83 -8.54
N SER A 62 19.05 -14.91 -9.25
CA SER A 62 18.58 -16.16 -8.65
C SER A 62 19.68 -16.81 -7.83
N ALA A 63 20.91 -16.86 -8.36
CA ALA A 63 22.06 -17.42 -7.66
C ALA A 63 22.44 -16.59 -6.42
N LEU A 64 22.39 -15.25 -6.52
CA LEU A 64 22.65 -14.37 -5.37
C LEU A 64 21.59 -14.51 -4.26
N LEU A 65 20.31 -14.68 -4.62
CA LEU A 65 19.25 -14.92 -3.65
C LEU A 65 19.37 -16.29 -2.98
N GLU A 66 19.78 -17.32 -3.73
CA GLU A 66 20.04 -18.67 -3.22
C GLU A 66 21.20 -18.68 -2.21
N GLU A 67 22.28 -17.94 -2.52
CA GLU A 67 23.45 -17.79 -1.66
C GLU A 67 23.09 -17.10 -0.34
N GLU A 68 22.36 -15.98 -0.38
CA GLU A 68 21.92 -15.27 0.83
C GLU A 68 20.87 -16.04 1.65
N ARG A 69 20.05 -16.89 1.01
CA ARG A 69 19.15 -17.81 1.74
C ARG A 69 19.95 -18.90 2.44
N SER A 70 20.89 -19.53 1.73
CA SER A 70 21.76 -20.57 2.28
C SER A 70 22.64 -20.06 3.42
N ARG A 71 23.15 -18.82 3.33
CA ARG A 71 23.92 -18.20 4.43
C ARG A 71 23.06 -18.00 5.68
N ARG A 72 21.84 -17.50 5.53
CA ARG A 72 20.89 -17.32 6.66
C ARG A 72 20.54 -18.65 7.31
N ASP A 73 20.27 -19.68 6.53
CA ASP A 73 19.93 -21.01 7.07
C ASP A 73 21.12 -21.62 7.83
N ASN A 74 22.36 -21.35 7.39
CA ASN A 74 23.58 -21.79 8.08
C ASN A 74 23.94 -20.96 9.32
N GLU A 75 23.50 -19.70 9.42
CA GLU A 75 23.71 -18.84 10.61
C GLU A 75 22.67 -19.09 11.72
N ILE A 76 21.53 -19.70 11.37
CA ILE A 76 20.42 -20.02 12.28
C ILE A 76 20.44 -21.50 12.73
N GLY A 77 21.29 -22.34 12.14
CA GLY A 77 21.53 -23.74 12.53
C GLY A 77 22.62 -23.90 13.59
#